data_AF-A0A3L6MNH7-F1
#
_entry.id   AF-A0A3L6MNH7-F1
#
_cell.length_a   1.000
_cell.length_b   1.000
_cell.length_c   1.000
_cell.angle_alpha   90.00
_cell.angle_beta   90.00
_cell.angle_gamma   90.00
#
_symmetry.space_group_name_H-M   'P 1'
#
loop_
_entity.id
_entity.type
_entity.pdbx_description
1 polymer ?
#
loop_
_entity_poly.entity_id
_entity_poly.type
_entity_poly.pdbx_seq_one_letter_code
_entity_poly.pdbx_strand_id
1 'polypeptide(L)'
;MPVYSADDLENAIADVKNGVSLKTAAKKNGLPPSTLRGRLTGAQSRQVARQEQLRLTTDQEDDLERWILRQEKLGHAPTHAQVRTIVRSVLARHGDHAPLGRKWTTRSVERHPALKTKLGRRTDWERVNAATPANIKRLFDVYETVDWIPPE
;
A
#
# COMPACT_ATOMS: atom_id res chain seq x y z
N MET A 1 -19.76 0.65 -7.33
CA MET A 1 -18.69 1.38 -8.07
C MET A 1 -19.36 2.40 -8.97
N PRO A 2 -18.73 3.55 -9.30
CA PRO A 2 -19.22 4.39 -10.39
C PRO A 2 -19.30 3.54 -11.67
N VAL A 3 -20.36 3.72 -12.47
CA VAL A 3 -20.56 2.95 -13.72
C VAL A 3 -19.60 3.41 -14.83
N TYR A 4 -18.96 4.57 -14.65
CA TYR A 4 -18.04 5.20 -15.60
C TYR A 4 -16.58 5.13 -15.12
N SER A 5 -15.65 5.06 -16.08
CA SER A 5 -14.21 5.06 -15.86
C SER A 5 -13.64 6.49 -15.74
N ALA A 6 -12.34 6.60 -15.40
CA ALA A 6 -11.63 7.87 -15.45
C ALA A 6 -11.54 8.40 -16.90
N ASP A 7 -11.32 7.49 -17.86
CA ASP A 7 -11.20 7.80 -19.28
C ASP A 7 -12.51 8.38 -19.85
N ASP A 8 -13.65 7.81 -19.47
CA ASP A 8 -14.98 8.34 -19.85
C ASP A 8 -15.17 9.79 -19.39
N LEU A 9 -14.61 10.11 -18.23
CA LEU A 9 -14.71 11.43 -17.63
C LEU A 9 -13.76 12.43 -18.31
N GLU A 10 -12.56 12.02 -18.69
CA GLU A 10 -11.65 12.83 -19.50
C GLU A 10 -12.19 13.09 -20.91
N ASN A 11 -12.72 12.06 -21.57
CA ASN A 11 -13.36 12.16 -22.89
C ASN A 11 -14.54 13.13 -22.86
N ALA A 12 -15.36 13.08 -21.81
CA ALA A 12 -16.49 14.00 -21.66
C ALA A 12 -16.05 15.45 -21.39
N ILE A 13 -14.94 15.67 -20.68
CA ILE A 13 -14.37 17.01 -20.50
C ILE A 13 -13.83 17.53 -21.84
N ALA A 14 -13.15 16.69 -22.62
CA ALA A 14 -12.67 17.04 -23.96
C ALA A 14 -13.83 17.39 -24.92
N ASP A 15 -14.89 16.59 -24.93
CA ASP A 15 -16.10 16.86 -25.71
C ASP A 15 -16.70 18.25 -25.38
N VAL A 16 -16.80 18.60 -24.09
CA VAL A 16 -17.30 19.93 -23.67
C VAL A 16 -16.36 21.05 -24.11
N LYS A 17 -15.05 20.85 -24.01
CA LYS A 17 -14.06 21.83 -24.50
C LYS A 17 -14.13 22.01 -26.02
N ASN A 18 -14.49 20.96 -26.76
CA ASN A 18 -14.71 20.98 -28.20
C ASN A 18 -16.09 21.53 -28.61
N GLY A 19 -16.86 22.10 -27.67
CA GLY A 19 -18.14 22.77 -27.95
C GLY A 19 -19.37 21.86 -27.87
N VAL A 20 -19.23 20.59 -27.47
CA VAL A 20 -20.37 19.71 -27.24
C VAL A 20 -21.11 20.14 -25.96
N SER A 21 -22.44 20.14 -25.99
CA SER A 21 -23.22 20.47 -24.80
C SER A 21 -22.94 19.50 -23.65
N LEU A 22 -22.90 20.01 -22.41
CA LEU A 22 -22.60 19.21 -21.21
C LEU A 22 -23.49 17.96 -21.10
N LYS A 23 -24.79 18.09 -21.38
CA LYS A 23 -25.73 16.95 -21.32
C LYS A 23 -25.43 15.91 -22.41
N THR A 24 -25.06 16.35 -23.61
CA THR A 24 -24.71 15.48 -24.72
C THR A 24 -23.40 14.75 -24.46
N ALA A 25 -22.36 15.47 -24.01
CA ALA A 25 -21.08 14.89 -23.64
C ALA A 25 -21.21 13.88 -22.49
N ALA A 26 -22.00 14.20 -21.47
CA ALA A 26 -22.25 13.29 -20.35
C ALA A 26 -23.00 12.02 -20.80
N LYS A 27 -24.04 12.16 -21.63
CA LYS A 27 -24.82 11.03 -22.15
C LYS A 27 -23.97 10.13 -23.07
N LYS A 28 -23.17 10.73 -23.95
CA LYS A 28 -22.28 10.02 -24.89
C LYS A 28 -21.29 9.12 -24.15
N ASN A 29 -20.77 9.59 -23.01
CA ASN A 29 -19.76 8.88 -22.22
C ASN A 29 -20.36 8.15 -20.99
N GLY A 30 -21.69 8.03 -20.89
CA GLY A 30 -22.36 7.24 -19.85
C GLY A 30 -22.25 7.77 -18.41
N LEU A 31 -21.92 9.05 -18.19
CA LEU A 31 -21.80 9.64 -16.86
C LEU A 31 -22.99 10.56 -16.50
N PRO A 32 -23.31 10.71 -15.20
CA PRO A 32 -24.28 11.69 -14.75
C PRO A 32 -23.84 13.13 -15.10
N PRO A 33 -24.74 13.98 -15.65
CA PRO A 33 -24.41 15.38 -15.97
C PRO A 33 -23.93 16.18 -14.74
N SER A 34 -24.41 15.85 -13.55
CA SER A 34 -23.97 16.46 -12.29
C SER A 34 -22.51 16.18 -11.98
N THR A 35 -22.00 14.99 -12.33
CA THR A 35 -20.58 14.63 -12.18
C THR A 35 -19.72 15.44 -13.13
N LEU A 36 -20.08 15.55 -14.41
CA LEU A 36 -19.35 16.34 -15.39
C LEU A 36 -19.30 17.82 -15.01
N ARG A 37 -20.46 18.36 -14.57
CA ARG A 37 -20.55 19.73 -14.08
C ARG A 37 -19.62 19.96 -12.89
N GLY A 38 -19.68 19.09 -11.88
CA GLY A 38 -18.81 19.20 -10.71
C GLY A 38 -17.33 19.23 -11.09
N ARG A 39 -16.92 18.36 -12.01
CA ARG A 39 -15.54 18.30 -12.53
C ARG A 39 -15.11 19.58 -13.24
N LEU A 40 -15.97 20.12 -14.11
CA LEU A 40 -15.71 21.40 -14.79
C LEU A 40 -15.61 22.58 -13.82
N THR A 41 -16.33 22.53 -12.70
CA THR A 41 -16.25 23.54 -11.63
C THR A 41 -15.11 23.29 -10.63
N GLY A 42 -14.21 22.32 -10.90
CA GLY A 42 -13.04 22.06 -10.08
C GLY A 42 -13.24 21.07 -8.93
N ALA A 43 -14.37 20.36 -8.86
CA ALA A 43 -14.56 19.33 -7.83
C ALA A 43 -13.57 18.19 -8.06
N GLN A 44 -12.77 17.88 -7.03
CA GLN A 44 -11.81 16.79 -7.05
C GLN A 44 -12.50 15.42 -7.01
N SER A 45 -11.79 14.38 -7.46
CA SER A 45 -12.31 13.02 -7.38
C SER A 45 -12.39 12.55 -5.94
N ARG A 46 -13.34 11.66 -5.65
CA ARG A 46 -13.43 11.04 -4.31
C ARG A 46 -12.15 10.30 -3.94
N GLN A 47 -11.41 9.80 -4.92
CA GLN A 47 -10.12 9.16 -4.71
C GLN A 47 -9.05 10.19 -4.34
N VAL A 48 -8.95 11.30 -5.07
CA VAL A 48 -7.99 12.38 -4.77
C VAL A 48 -8.26 13.00 -3.40
N ALA A 49 -9.50 13.39 -3.12
CA ALA A 49 -9.87 13.94 -1.82
C ALA A 49 -9.64 12.93 -0.67
N ARG A 50 -9.78 11.63 -0.93
CA ARG A 50 -9.48 10.59 0.06
C ARG A 50 -7.98 10.40 0.24
N GLN A 51 -7.19 10.52 -0.82
CA GLN A 51 -5.74 10.45 -0.78
C GLN A 51 -5.14 11.62 0.01
N GLU A 52 -5.67 12.83 -0.15
CA GLU A 52 -5.28 14.01 0.65
C GLU A 52 -5.57 13.82 2.15
N GLN A 53 -6.52 12.95 2.51
CA GLN A 53 -6.81 12.60 3.90
C GLN A 53 -5.93 11.47 4.44
N LEU A 54 -5.13 10.81 3.60
CA LEU A 54 -4.15 9.83 4.04
C LEU A 54 -2.91 10.57 4.55
N ARG A 55 -2.33 10.05 5.63
CA ARG A 55 -1.09 10.60 6.20
C ARG A 55 0.16 10.24 5.40
N LEU A 56 0.08 9.15 4.63
CA LEU A 56 1.11 8.76 3.68
C LEU A 56 0.63 9.10 2.27
N THR A 57 1.57 9.53 1.44
CA THR A 57 1.38 9.62 -0.01
C THR A 57 1.25 8.23 -0.63
N THR A 58 0.73 8.15 -1.86
CA THR A 58 0.65 6.87 -2.58
C THR A 58 2.02 6.23 -2.74
N ASP A 59 3.04 7.01 -3.12
CA ASP A 59 4.41 6.51 -3.28
C ASP A 59 4.97 5.92 -1.98
N GLN A 60 4.66 6.55 -0.83
CA GLN A 60 5.06 6.02 0.48
C GLN A 60 4.28 4.76 0.87
N GLU A 61 3.00 4.63 0.50
CA GLU A 61 2.25 3.38 0.71
C GLU A 61 2.80 2.26 -0.20
N ASP A 62 3.16 2.56 -1.45
CA ASP A 62 3.76 1.61 -2.39
C ASP A 62 5.17 1.17 -1.95
N ASP A 63 5.98 2.09 -1.43
CA ASP A 63 7.28 1.79 -0.81
C ASP A 63 7.10 0.86 0.40
N LEU A 64 6.09 1.11 1.23
CA LEU A 64 5.78 0.28 2.39
C LEU A 64 5.34 -1.12 1.96
N GLU A 65 4.49 -1.24 0.94
CA GLU A 65 4.09 -2.52 0.36
C GLU A 65 5.29 -3.30 -0.17
N ARG A 66 6.13 -2.66 -1.00
CA ARG A 66 7.35 -3.28 -1.54
C ARG A 66 8.29 -3.73 -0.43
N TRP A 67 8.44 -2.93 0.62
CA TRP A 67 9.23 -3.32 1.78
C TRP A 67 8.66 -4.56 2.48
N ILE A 68 7.34 -4.62 2.76
CA ILE A 68 6.70 -5.78 3.39
C ILE A 68 6.87 -7.04 2.53
N LEU A 69 6.63 -6.95 1.22
CA LEU A 69 6.78 -8.08 0.31
C LEU A 69 8.25 -8.55 0.23
N ARG A 70 9.22 -7.64 0.31
CA ARG A 70 10.64 -8.01 0.37
C ARG A 70 10.99 -8.73 1.66
N GLN A 71 10.45 -8.27 2.81
CA GLN A 71 10.63 -8.98 4.07
C GLN A 71 10.07 -10.40 3.99
N GLU A 72 8.87 -10.55 3.42
CA GLU A 72 8.25 -11.86 3.27
C GLU A 72 9.10 -12.81 2.41
N LYS A 73 9.66 -12.32 1.30
CA LYS A 73 10.58 -13.10 0.45
C LYS A 73 11.84 -13.56 1.19
N LEU A 74 12.25 -12.84 2.23
CA LEU A 74 13.37 -13.20 3.10
C LEU A 74 12.96 -14.14 4.24
N GLY A 75 11.71 -14.64 4.24
CA GLY A 75 11.17 -15.49 5.31
C GLY A 75 10.73 -14.71 6.55
N HIS A 76 10.67 -13.38 6.48
CA HIS A 76 10.30 -12.52 7.59
C HIS A 76 8.96 -11.83 7.30
N ALA A 77 7.90 -12.21 8.01
CA ALA A 77 6.62 -11.52 7.90
C ALA A 77 6.53 -10.42 8.98
N PRO A 78 6.62 -9.12 8.64
CA PRO A 78 6.58 -8.06 9.64
C PRO A 78 5.25 -8.07 10.40
N THR A 79 5.32 -7.79 11.70
CA THR A 79 4.13 -7.62 12.53
C THR A 79 3.49 -6.24 12.32
N HIS A 80 2.20 -6.13 12.64
CA HIS A 80 1.50 -4.84 12.61
C HIS A 80 2.18 -3.75 13.47
N ALA A 81 2.81 -4.14 14.59
CA ALA A 81 3.54 -3.23 15.47
C ALA A 81 4.84 -2.72 14.84
N GLN A 82 5.59 -3.60 14.16
CA GLN A 82 6.80 -3.21 13.43
C GLN A 82 6.47 -2.27 12.27
N VAL A 83 5.47 -2.59 11.45
CA VAL A 83 4.97 -1.72 10.38
C VAL A 83 4.63 -0.33 10.92
N ARG A 84 3.86 -0.28 12.01
CA ARG A 84 3.48 0.98 12.65
C ARG A 84 4.69 1.79 13.14
N THR A 85 5.73 1.12 13.63
CA THR A 85 6.96 1.76 14.10
C THR A 85 7.73 2.40 12.95
N ILE A 86 7.88 1.68 11.83
CA ILE A 86 8.55 2.19 10.63
C ILE A 86 7.78 3.37 10.06
N VAL A 87 6.47 3.26 9.91
CA VAL A 87 5.65 4.34 9.37
C VAL A 87 5.72 5.59 10.25
N ARG A 88 5.70 5.44 11.58
CA ARG A 88 5.92 6.56 12.50
C ARG A 88 7.28 7.21 12.30
N SER A 89 8.33 6.42 12.06
CA SER A 89 9.66 6.97 11.80
C SER A 89 9.72 7.75 10.48
N VAL A 90 9.04 7.29 9.44
CA VAL A 90 8.93 8.00 8.15
C VAL A 90 8.18 9.31 8.34
N LEU A 91 7.02 9.29 8.99
CA LEU A 91 6.22 10.49 9.27
C LEU A 91 7.00 11.50 10.11
N ALA A 92 7.73 11.04 11.13
CA ALA A 92 8.55 11.92 11.98
C ALA A 92 9.66 12.62 11.19
N ARG A 93 10.25 11.99 10.16
CA ARG A 93 11.24 12.65 9.27
C ARG A 93 10.62 13.78 8.45
N HIS A 94 9.32 13.72 8.19
CA HIS A 94 8.56 14.76 7.50
C HIS A 94 7.90 15.76 8.47
N GLY A 95 8.25 15.73 9.77
CA GLY A 95 7.70 16.63 10.79
C GLY A 95 6.31 16.25 11.32
N ASP A 96 5.76 15.10 10.91
CA ASP A 96 4.49 14.58 11.43
C ASP A 96 4.73 13.62 12.61
N HIS A 97 4.54 14.14 13.81
CA HIS A 97 4.67 13.39 15.07
C HIS A 97 3.34 12.88 15.63
N ALA A 98 2.23 13.08 14.93
CA ALA A 98 0.92 12.70 15.43
C ALA A 98 0.81 11.17 15.59
N PRO A 99 0.11 10.66 16.61
CA PRO A 99 -0.08 9.22 16.76
C PRO A 99 -0.90 8.65 15.59
N LEU A 100 -0.45 7.54 15.01
CA LEU A 100 -1.26 6.79 14.05
C LEU A 100 -2.50 6.23 14.75
N GLY A 101 -3.67 6.25 14.09
CA GLY A 101 -4.91 5.69 14.64
C GLY A 101 -4.84 4.17 14.87
N ARG A 102 -5.66 3.64 15.79
CA ARG A 102 -5.66 2.21 16.16
C ARG A 102 -5.89 1.27 14.98
N LYS A 103 -6.80 1.64 14.06
CA LYS A 103 -7.15 0.83 12.87
C LYS A 103 -6.28 1.15 11.65
N TRP A 104 -5.24 1.98 11.79
CA TRP A 104 -4.47 2.47 10.64
C TRP A 104 -3.83 1.32 9.86
N THR A 105 -3.13 0.40 10.53
CA THR A 105 -2.45 -0.72 9.86
C THR A 105 -3.43 -1.66 9.18
N THR A 106 -4.55 -2.00 9.83
CA THR A 106 -5.60 -2.84 9.23
C THR A 106 -6.16 -2.20 7.97
N ARG A 107 -6.50 -0.91 8.03
CA ARG A 107 -6.99 -0.16 6.86
C ARG A 107 -5.93 -0.04 5.77
N SER A 108 -4.65 0.09 6.13
CA SER A 108 -3.53 0.10 5.19
C SER A 108 -3.45 -1.20 4.42
N VAL A 109 -3.62 -2.34 5.11
CA VAL A 109 -3.63 -3.67 4.49
C VAL A 109 -4.87 -3.88 3.63
N GLU A 110 -6.04 -3.42 4.07
CA GLU A 110 -7.26 -3.46 3.26
C GLU A 110 -7.13 -2.68 1.93
N ARG A 111 -6.28 -1.64 1.90
CA ARG A 111 -5.98 -0.89 0.67
C ARG A 111 -5.02 -1.61 -0.28
N HIS A 112 -4.19 -2.53 0.23
CA HIS A 112 -3.19 -3.26 -0.55
C HIS A 112 -3.46 -4.76 -0.48
N PRO A 113 -4.26 -5.31 -1.42
CA PRO A 113 -4.68 -6.71 -1.38
C PRO A 113 -3.52 -7.70 -1.29
N ALA A 114 -2.36 -7.37 -1.87
CA ALA A 114 -1.16 -8.19 -1.82
C ALA A 114 -0.63 -8.41 -0.39
N LEU A 115 -0.94 -7.51 0.55
CA LEU A 115 -0.48 -7.57 1.95
C LEU A 115 -1.41 -8.38 2.86
N LYS A 116 -2.62 -8.72 2.42
CA LYS A 116 -3.69 -9.27 3.28
C LYS A 116 -3.29 -10.54 4.04
N THR A 117 -2.46 -11.38 3.46
CA THR A 117 -2.00 -12.65 4.04
C THR A 117 -0.53 -12.61 4.49
N LYS A 118 0.16 -11.48 4.30
CA LYS A 118 1.64 -11.40 4.41
C LYS A 118 2.14 -10.81 5.70
N LEU A 119 1.28 -10.12 6.46
CA LEU A 119 1.65 -9.66 7.79
C LEU A 119 1.59 -10.80 8.79
N GLY A 120 2.71 -11.00 9.47
CA GLY A 120 2.97 -12.17 10.30
C GLY A 120 2.45 -12.02 11.72
N ARG A 121 2.28 -13.18 12.36
CA ARG A 121 2.23 -13.28 13.82
C ARG A 121 3.66 -13.18 14.37
N ARG A 122 3.76 -12.81 15.65
CA ARG A 122 5.03 -12.73 16.39
C ARG A 122 5.79 -14.05 16.26
N THR A 123 7.08 -14.00 15.93
CA THR A 123 7.96 -15.17 15.90
C THR A 123 7.87 -15.88 17.25
N ASP A 124 7.80 -17.22 17.20
CA ASP A 124 7.74 -18.03 18.41
C ASP A 124 8.94 -17.73 19.32
N TRP A 125 8.68 -17.53 20.61
CA TRP A 125 9.68 -17.13 21.58
C TRP A 125 10.78 -18.19 21.70
N GLU A 126 10.44 -19.46 21.50
CA GLU A 126 11.38 -20.58 21.48
C GLU A 126 12.41 -20.43 20.36
N ARG A 127 11.98 -20.01 19.16
CA ARG A 127 12.89 -19.78 18.02
C ARG A 127 13.84 -18.61 18.30
N VAL A 128 13.35 -17.56 18.95
CA VAL A 128 14.18 -16.40 19.33
C VAL A 128 15.21 -16.82 20.38
N ASN A 129 14.79 -17.56 21.41
CA ASN A 129 15.69 -18.02 22.47
C ASN A 129 16.65 -19.11 21.99
N ALA A 130 16.29 -19.88 20.97
CA ALA A 130 17.17 -20.85 20.35
C ALA A 130 18.32 -20.20 19.55
N ALA A 131 18.24 -18.91 19.22
CA ALA A 131 19.33 -18.17 18.57
C ALA A 131 20.45 -17.77 19.55
N THR A 132 20.96 -18.73 20.33
CA THR A 132 22.12 -18.53 21.21
C THR A 132 23.42 -18.64 20.42
N PRO A 133 24.53 -18.01 20.88
CA PRO A 133 25.83 -18.17 20.22
C PRO A 133 26.26 -19.63 20.06
N ALA A 134 25.95 -20.49 21.04
CA ALA A 134 26.26 -21.92 20.98
C ALA A 134 25.47 -22.65 19.89
N ASN A 135 24.16 -22.37 19.77
CA ASN A 135 23.33 -23.00 18.74
C ASN A 135 23.68 -22.49 17.33
N ILE A 136 24.00 -21.20 17.21
CA ILE A 136 24.48 -20.61 15.95
C ILE A 136 25.82 -21.24 15.56
N LYS A 137 26.77 -21.35 16.51
CA LYS A 137 28.05 -22.01 16.24
C LYS A 137 27.85 -23.45 15.80
N ARG A 138 27.03 -24.22 16.52
CA ARG A 138 26.69 -25.60 16.16
C ARG A 138 26.09 -25.71 14.75
N LEU A 139 25.25 -24.75 14.33
CA LEU A 139 24.72 -24.72 12.97
C LEU A 139 25.85 -24.58 11.94
N PHE A 140 26.77 -23.64 12.15
CA PHE A 140 27.91 -23.44 11.24
C PHE A 140 28.87 -24.63 11.25
N ASP A 141 29.15 -25.21 12.41
CA ASP A 141 29.96 -26.44 12.53
C ASP A 141 29.34 -27.58 11.69
N VAL A 142 28.00 -27.70 11.66
CA VAL A 142 27.30 -28.67 10.79
C VAL A 142 27.42 -28.29 9.31
N TYR A 143 27.26 -27.02 8.95
CA TYR A 143 27.42 -26.57 7.56
C TYR A 143 28.83 -26.83 7.02
N GLU A 144 29.87 -26.73 7.84
CA GLU A 144 31.24 -27.07 7.45
C GLU A 144 31.44 -28.57 7.16
N THR A 145 30.55 -29.44 7.66
CA THR A 145 30.59 -30.89 7.39
C THR A 145 29.83 -31.31 6.12
N VAL A 146 29.09 -30.40 5.48
CA VAL A 146 28.31 -30.70 4.28
C VAL A 146 29.02 -30.11 3.08
N ASP A 147 29.50 -30.98 2.18
CA ASP A 147 30.06 -30.53 0.91
C ASP A 147 29.01 -29.84 0.05
N TRP A 148 29.44 -28.82 -0.70
CA TRP A 148 28.58 -28.03 -1.59
C TRP A 148 27.73 -28.93 -2.49
N ILE A 149 26.41 -28.85 -2.34
CA ILE A 149 25.45 -29.51 -3.22
C ILE A 149 25.27 -28.60 -4.45
N PRO A 150 25.78 -28.97 -5.64
CA PRO A 150 25.58 -28.17 -6.83
C PRO A 150 24.08 -28.05 -7.15
N PRO A 151 23.60 -26.88 -7.58
CA PRO A 151 22.22 -26.72 -8.02
C PRO A 151 21.99 -27.53 -9.32
N GLU A 152 20.83 -28.18 -9.42
CA GLU A 152 20.31 -28.77 -10.67
C GLU A 152 19.95 -27.70 -11.71
#